data_AF-A0A4R2R309-F1
#
_entry.id   AF-A0A4R2R309-F1
#
_cell.length_a   1.000
_cell.length_b   1.000
_cell.length_c   1.000
_cell.angle_alpha   90.00
_cell.angle_beta   90.00
_cell.angle_gamma   90.00
#
_symmetry.space_group_name_H-M   'P 1'
#
loop_
_entity.id
_entity.type
_entity.pdbx_description
1 polymer ?
#
loop_
_entity_poly.entity_id
_entity_poly.type
_entity_poly.pdbx_seq_one_letter_code
_entity_poly.pdbx_strand_id
1 'polypeptide(L)' 'MSQNLDEFAGNSAADADQARIDAEDCGRLIEVARTEKGWSRTHLAETAGVPETEVIAFEEGRTSPVEPMLSTLLQAMGHI' A
#
# COMPACT_ATOMS: atom_id res chain seq x y z
N MET A 1 12.59 13.76 -40.48
CA MET A 1 12.97 13.48 -39.07
C MET A 1 12.30 14.51 -38.17
N SER A 2 11.05 14.26 -37.79
CA SER A 2 10.42 14.98 -36.67
C SER A 2 9.49 13.98 -36.01
N GLN A 3 10.00 13.31 -34.99
CA GLN A 3 9.21 12.37 -34.19
C GLN A 3 8.37 13.16 -33.18
N ASN A 4 7.07 12.89 -33.23
CA ASN A 4 6.01 13.00 -32.23
C ASN A 4 6.39 13.63 -30.88
N LEU A 5 5.80 14.79 -30.59
CA LEU A 5 5.85 15.48 -29.30
C LEU A 5 4.47 15.48 -28.61
N ASP A 6 3.69 14.41 -28.78
CA ASP A 6 2.30 14.31 -28.29
C ASP A 6 2.01 13.09 -27.38
N GLU A 7 3.04 12.31 -27.00
CA GLU A 7 2.84 11.02 -26.32
C GLU A 7 2.70 11.11 -24.77
N PHE A 8 2.62 12.32 -24.19
CA PHE A 8 2.64 12.51 -22.73
C PHE A 8 1.28 12.79 -22.08
N ALA A 9 0.19 12.95 -22.85
CA ALA A 9 -1.11 13.35 -22.29
C ALA A 9 -2.11 12.20 -22.06
N GLY A 10 -1.73 10.95 -22.35
CA GLY A 10 -2.66 9.82 -22.44
C GLY A 10 -2.84 8.94 -21.19
N ASN A 11 -2.07 9.10 -20.11
CA ASN A 11 -1.90 8.01 -19.13
C ASN A 11 -2.49 8.22 -17.73
N SER A 12 -3.07 9.38 -17.40
CA SER A 12 -3.44 9.71 -16.01
C SER A 12 -4.52 8.82 -15.38
N ALA A 13 -5.46 8.31 -16.17
CA ALA A 13 -6.51 7.41 -15.66
C ALA A 13 -5.98 5.98 -15.45
N ALA A 14 -5.15 5.49 -16.37
CA ALA A 14 -4.51 4.19 -16.25
C ALA A 14 -3.51 4.15 -15.09
N ASP A 15 -2.75 5.23 -14.88
CA ASP A 15 -1.83 5.38 -13.74
C ASP A 15 -2.59 5.39 -12.40
N ALA A 16 -3.74 6.08 -12.34
CA ALA A 16 -4.57 6.10 -11.13
C ALA A 16 -5.21 4.74 -10.83
N ASP A 17 -5.69 4.03 -11.87
CA ASP A 17 -6.22 2.67 -11.71
C ASP A 17 -5.12 1.70 -11.28
N GLN A 18 -3.93 1.79 -11.87
CA GLN A 18 -2.79 0.95 -11.49
C GLN A 18 -2.37 1.20 -10.04
N ALA A 19 -2.22 2.45 -9.63
CA ALA A 19 -1.86 2.80 -8.25
C ALA A 19 -2.89 2.29 -7.23
N ARG A 20 -4.18 2.26 -7.61
CA ARG A 20 -5.23 1.70 -6.76
C ARG A 20 -5.14 0.17 -6.68
N ILE A 21 -4.91 -0.51 -7.80
CA ILE A 21 -4.68 -1.98 -7.83
C ILE A 21 -3.49 -2.33 -6.94
N ASP A 22 -2.38 -1.59 -7.07
CA ASP A 22 -1.17 -1.80 -6.28
C ASP A 22 -1.44 -1.60 -4.77
N ALA A 23 -2.23 -0.58 -4.41
CA ALA A 23 -2.64 -0.33 -3.03
C ALA A 23 -3.48 -1.49 -2.45
N GLU A 24 -4.46 -1.98 -3.21
CA GLU A 24 -5.30 -3.10 -2.81
C GLU A 24 -4.50 -4.40 -2.64
N ASP A 25 -3.55 -4.68 -3.54
CA ASP A 25 -2.68 -5.85 -3.44
C ASP A 25 -1.74 -5.77 -2.23
N CYS A 26 -1.15 -4.61 -1.96
CA CYS A 26 -0.31 -4.40 -0.79
C CYS A 26 -1.11 -4.53 0.52
N GLY A 27 -2.33 -3.98 0.56
CA GLY A 27 -3.24 -4.12 1.69
C GLY A 27 -3.55 -5.58 2.01
N ARG A 28 -3.92 -6.37 0.98
CA ARG A 28 -4.15 -7.81 1.10
C ARG A 28 -2.91 -8.56 1.60
N LEU A 29 -1.72 -8.22 1.10
CA LEU A 29 -0.47 -8.86 1.53
C LEU A 29 -0.23 -8.66 3.03
N ILE A 30 -0.41 -7.44 3.53
CA ILE A 30 -0.25 -7.15 4.96
C ILE A 30 -1.32 -7.85 5.80
N GLU A 31 -2.58 -7.88 5.33
CA GLU A 31 -3.65 -8.61 6.03
C GLU A 31 -3.30 -10.10 6.19
N VAL A 32 -2.83 -10.75 5.12
CA VAL A 32 -2.40 -12.15 5.15
C VAL A 32 -1.22 -12.34 6.11
N ALA A 33 -0.16 -11.55 5.96
CA ALA A 33 1.02 -11.66 6.83
C ALA A 33 0.68 -11.46 8.32
N ARG A 34 -0.19 -10.50 8.62
CA ARG A 34 -0.68 -10.22 9.98
C ARG A 34 -1.48 -11.40 10.53
N THR A 35 -2.42 -11.93 9.74
CA THR A 35 -3.28 -13.04 10.18
C THR A 35 -2.52 -14.36 10.34
N GLU A 36 -1.53 -14.64 9.49
CA GLU A 36 -0.64 -15.80 9.62
C GLU A 36 0.19 -15.76 10.91
N LYS A 37 0.58 -14.56 11.37
CA LYS A 37 1.24 -14.35 12.67
C LYS A 37 0.28 -14.39 13.87
N GLY A 38 -1.03 -14.46 13.63
CA GLY A 38 -2.06 -14.35 14.68
C GLY A 38 -2.20 -12.95 15.27
N TRP A 39 -1.77 -11.91 14.54
CA TRP A 39 -1.78 -10.54 15.02
C TRP A 39 -3.13 -9.85 14.76
N SER A 40 -3.57 -9.01 15.70
CA SER A 40 -4.69 -8.09 15.47
C SER A 40 -4.22 -6.82 14.77
N ARG A 41 -5.14 -6.06 14.18
CA ARG A 41 -4.84 -4.75 13.56
C ARG A 41 -4.25 -3.79 14.58
N THR A 42 -4.84 -3.72 15.78
CA THR A 42 -4.31 -2.94 16.90
C THR A 42 -2.87 -3.33 17.24
N HIS A 43 -2.55 -4.63 17.29
CA HIS A 43 -1.20 -5.09 17.62
C HIS A 43 -0.17 -4.70 16.54
N LEU A 44 -0.53 -4.83 15.26
CA LEU A 44 0.30 -4.36 14.16
C LEU A 44 0.52 -2.84 14.24
N ALA A 45 -0.56 -2.08 14.51
CA ALA A 45 -0.52 -0.64 14.63
C ALA A 45 0.42 -0.18 15.77
N GLU A 46 0.28 -0.79 16.96
CA GLU A 46 1.15 -0.54 18.11
C GLU A 46 2.62 -0.87 17.82
N THR A 47 2.87 -1.98 17.15
CA THR A 47 4.24 -2.41 16.80
C THR A 47 4.87 -1.50 15.75
N ALA A 48 4.07 -1.02 14.80
CA ALA A 48 4.50 -0.09 13.75
C ALA A 48 4.55 1.37 14.20
N GLY A 49 3.98 1.71 15.37
CA GLY A 49 3.88 3.09 15.85
C GLY A 49 2.93 3.96 15.02
N VAL A 50 1.93 3.35 14.37
CA VAL A 50 0.92 4.03 13.56
C VAL A 50 -0.47 3.88 14.18
N PRO A 51 -1.45 4.75 13.86
CA PRO A 51 -2.82 4.57 14.29
C PRO A 51 -3.46 3.32 13.68
N GLU A 52 -4.31 2.62 14.45
CA GLU A 52 -5.06 1.45 13.93
C GLU A 52 -5.93 1.80 12.72
N THR A 53 -6.46 3.03 12.68
CA THR A 53 -7.23 3.53 11.53
C THR A 53 -6.42 3.58 10.24
N GLU A 54 -5.11 3.83 10.34
CA GLU A 54 -4.22 3.81 9.17
C GLU A 54 -3.95 2.39 8.69
N VAL A 55 -3.83 1.43 9.61
CA VAL A 55 -3.74 0.00 9.26
C VAL A 55 -5.01 -0.48 8.56
N ILE A 56 -6.18 -0.10 9.07
CA ILE A 56 -7.47 -0.43 8.43
C ILE A 56 -7.55 0.17 7.02
N ALA A 57 -7.23 1.46 6.87
CA ALA A 57 -7.24 2.12 5.56
C ALA A 57 -6.25 1.47 4.59
N PHE A 58 -5.09 1.04 5.09
CA PHE A 58 -4.08 0.37 4.28
C PHE A 58 -4.55 -1.02 3.82
N GLU A 59 -5.07 -1.85 4.71
CA GLU A 59 -5.61 -3.18 4.36
C GLU A 59 -6.78 -3.08 3.36
N GLU A 60 -7.57 -2.00 3.41
CA GLU A 60 -8.66 -1.73 2.48
C GLU A 60 -8.21 -1.08 1.16
N GLY A 61 -6.91 -0.86 0.95
CA GLY A 61 -6.36 -0.23 -0.26
C GLY A 61 -6.68 1.26 -0.39
N ARG A 62 -7.09 1.92 0.70
CA ARG A 62 -7.45 3.35 0.75
C ARG A 62 -6.28 4.28 1.06
N THR A 63 -5.09 3.73 1.30
CA THR A 63 -3.88 4.49 1.61
C THR A 63 -3.08 4.79 0.35
N SER A 64 -2.81 6.07 0.10
CA SER A 64 -1.92 6.54 -0.96
C SER A 64 -1.09 7.73 -0.44
N PRO A 65 0.26 7.70 -0.54
CA PRO A 65 1.10 6.69 -1.20
C PRO A 65 1.25 5.39 -0.38
N VAL A 66 1.36 4.26 -1.08
CA VAL A 66 1.39 2.90 -0.51
C VAL A 66 2.77 2.55 0.07
N GLU A 67 3.83 2.91 -0.66
CA GLU A 67 5.21 2.51 -0.37
C GLU A 67 5.73 2.85 1.04
N PRO A 68 5.55 4.07 1.58
CA PRO A 68 6.07 4.38 2.92
C PRO A 68 5.35 3.58 4.01
N MET A 69 4.01 3.47 3.92
CA MET A 69 3.22 2.70 4.88
C MET A 69 3.54 1.21 4.79
N LEU A 70 3.66 0.66 3.58
CA LEU A 70 4.04 -0.73 3.37
C LEU A 70 5.38 -1.05 4.04
N SER A 71 6.37 -0.20 3.84
CA SER A 71 7.70 -0.36 4.43
C SER A 71 7.65 -0.35 5.97
N THR A 72 6.90 0.59 6.55
CA THR A 72 6.70 0.66 8.00
C THR A 72 6.05 -0.60 8.57
N LEU A 73 5.00 -1.11 7.92
CA LEU A 73 4.29 -2.31 8.38
C LEU A 73 5.14 -3.58 8.20
N LEU A 74 5.90 -3.70 7.11
CA LEU A 74 6.82 -4.82 6.88
C LEU A 74 7.97 -4.83 7.90
N GLN A 75 8.53 -3.66 8.22
CA GLN A 75 9.58 -3.53 9.25
C GLN A 75 9.04 -3.91 10.63
N ALA A 76 7.84 -3.47 10.98
CA ALA A 76 7.18 -3.84 12.24
C ALA A 76 6.97 -5.36 12.36
N MET A 77 6.70 -6.03 11.24
CA MET A 77 6.58 -7.48 11.17
C MET A 77 7.93 -8.21 11.05
N GLY A 78 9.05 -7.49 10.88
CA GLY A 78 10.40 -8.05 10.78
C GLY A 78 10.73 -8.70 9.43
N HIS A 79 10.14 -8.22 8.33
CA HIS A 79 10.43 -8.72 6.97
C HIS A 79 11.61 -8.00 6.29
N ILE A 80 12.03 -6.85 6.81
CA ILE A 80 13.14 -6.00 6.36
C ILE A 80 13.78 -5.32 7.57
#